data_AF-A0A1V8U7R9-F1
#
_entry.id   AF-A0A1V8U7R9-F1
#
_cell.length_a   1.000
_cell.length_b   1.000
_cell.length_c   1.000
_cell.angle_alpha   90.00
_cell.angle_beta   90.00
_cell.angle_gamma   90.00
#
_symmetry.space_group_name_H-M   'P 1'
#
loop_
_entity.id
_entity.type
_entity.pdbx_description
1 polymer ?
#
loop_
_entity_poly.entity_id
_entity_poly.type
_entity_poly.pdbx_seq_one_letter_code
_entity_poly.pdbx_strand_id
1 'polypeptide(L)'
;MTGGNGIFKDLTPRFVFVLVISTIGPLLFGYHLAELNAPQDVITCVRKSIGASAWTRVTTHFRSREAESLLPQCIPMDPGQFGLVSSIFTLGGLVGALTAGPVSAKQGRLRAMIFNTSFYVVGAVIEALAPNLSTMVIGRVISGLGAGASLVVVPIWISETAPPGAKGFWGAGTQIMTNVGILIAQVLGFFLSRGSLWRFILLAAGMIAFIQAIGLLVGGQESPKWLAENGRGPEAKRALRRLRGHTADIDEEIHGWGSHDSAQDLDDEREALMGSEDTGVNKQGDSLGDALQEGLHQVKSTSKAAAQDALGVFAVLQDANSRPAIIAVMGVMLAQQLCGINSIVMYGVSLLAGLLESNSALLNILVAVLNIFVTTAAAPLPDKIGRKACLLISIAGMGTNSILLGIGIMKQIPLLSAIAVLVFVASFGIGLGPVPFILSSELVGPEAVGATQSWALAANWVSTFAVAQFFPLVNANLPAGHVYFIFAGFALFFGIFVAWRVPETRGKGNADEVWGRGKVVARQD
;
A
#
# COMPACT_ATOMS: atom_id res chain seq x y z
N MET A 1 21.86 -7.24 -29.61
CA MET A 1 21.46 -5.82 -29.52
C MET A 1 19.96 -5.72 -29.76
N THR A 2 19.15 -5.72 -28.69
CA THR A 2 17.75 -5.22 -28.61
C THR A 2 17.37 -5.12 -27.12
N GLY A 3 18.27 -4.55 -26.31
CA GLY A 3 18.08 -4.37 -24.88
C GLY A 3 17.66 -2.94 -24.58
N GLY A 4 16.39 -2.62 -24.78
CA GLY A 4 15.84 -1.29 -24.48
C GLY A 4 14.42 -1.17 -25.01
N ASN A 5 13.47 -0.87 -24.12
CA ASN A 5 12.04 -0.58 -24.38
C ASN A 5 11.04 -1.76 -24.30
N GLY A 6 11.20 -2.68 -23.34
CA GLY A 6 10.23 -3.78 -23.10
C GLY A 6 9.10 -3.48 -22.10
N ILE A 7 9.20 -2.45 -21.25
CA ILE A 7 8.21 -2.19 -20.18
C ILE A 7 6.97 -1.42 -20.69
N PHE A 8 7.17 -0.55 -21.68
CA PHE A 8 6.14 0.38 -22.15
C PHE A 8 5.50 0.00 -23.49
N LYS A 9 5.98 -1.05 -24.15
CA LYS A 9 5.62 -1.39 -25.53
C LYS A 9 4.17 -1.89 -25.68
N ASP A 10 3.63 -2.47 -24.61
CA ASP A 10 2.28 -3.09 -24.59
C ASP A 10 1.29 -2.33 -23.69
N LEU A 11 1.55 -1.04 -23.40
CA LEU A 11 0.68 -0.23 -22.56
C LEU A 11 -0.45 0.39 -23.35
N THR A 12 -1.68 -0.06 -23.09
CA THR A 12 -2.86 0.62 -23.60
C THR A 12 -3.20 1.85 -22.74
N PRO A 13 -3.75 2.93 -23.33
CA PRO A 13 -4.29 4.05 -22.56
C PRO A 13 -5.33 3.61 -21.53
N ARG A 14 -6.06 2.53 -21.85
CA ARG A 14 -7.05 1.92 -20.96
C ARG A 14 -6.39 1.35 -19.71
N PHE A 15 -5.30 0.59 -19.84
CA PHE A 15 -4.58 0.05 -18.69
C PHE A 15 -4.05 1.19 -17.79
N VAL A 16 -3.46 2.22 -18.37
CA VAL A 16 -2.95 3.38 -17.61
C VAL A 16 -4.09 4.08 -16.85
N PHE A 17 -5.23 4.31 -17.49
CA PHE A 17 -6.40 4.91 -16.82
C PHE A 17 -6.85 4.07 -15.61
N VAL A 18 -7.03 2.75 -15.79
CA VAL A 18 -7.53 1.90 -14.71
C VAL A 18 -6.49 1.74 -13.60
N LEU A 19 -5.20 1.72 -13.94
CA LEU A 19 -4.13 1.71 -12.95
C LEU A 19 -4.12 3.00 -12.11
N VAL A 20 -4.18 4.17 -12.75
CA VAL A 20 -4.19 5.47 -12.06
C VAL A 20 -5.41 5.56 -11.13
N ILE A 21 -6.61 5.22 -11.61
CA ILE A 21 -7.81 5.32 -10.77
C ILE A 21 -7.78 4.32 -9.60
N SER A 22 -7.26 3.10 -9.82
CA SER A 22 -7.16 2.08 -8.75
C SER A 22 -6.13 2.48 -7.71
N THR A 23 -5.03 3.13 -8.12
CA THR A 23 -3.96 3.57 -7.22
C THR A 23 -4.25 4.86 -6.45
N ILE A 24 -5.39 5.52 -6.67
CA ILE A 24 -5.85 6.61 -5.80
C ILE A 24 -6.08 6.10 -4.36
N GLY A 25 -6.38 4.81 -4.15
CA GLY A 25 -6.54 4.22 -2.81
C GLY A 25 -5.26 4.34 -1.97
N PRO A 26 -4.11 3.81 -2.41
CA PRO A 26 -2.80 4.04 -1.79
C PRO A 26 -2.43 5.52 -1.65
N LEU A 27 -2.81 6.37 -2.60
CA LEU A 27 -2.62 7.83 -2.48
C LEU A 27 -3.38 8.39 -1.28
N LEU A 28 -4.65 8.02 -1.10
CA LEU A 28 -5.45 8.47 0.05
C LEU A 28 -4.86 7.96 1.37
N PHE A 29 -4.30 6.76 1.41
CA PHE A 29 -3.58 6.28 2.60
C PHE A 29 -2.41 7.20 2.97
N GLY A 30 -1.55 7.54 1.99
CA GLY A 30 -0.45 8.47 2.21
C GLY A 30 -0.91 9.89 2.57
N TYR A 31 -2.01 10.34 1.99
CA TYR A 31 -2.63 11.62 2.31
C TYR A 31 -3.05 11.69 3.78
N HIS A 32 -3.84 10.71 4.24
CA HIS A 32 -4.35 10.67 5.61
C HIS A 32 -3.25 10.52 6.67
N LEU A 33 -2.13 9.86 6.32
CA LEU A 33 -0.95 9.79 7.19
C LEU A 33 -0.30 11.17 7.43
N ALA A 34 -0.31 12.06 6.44
CA ALA A 34 0.44 13.32 6.49
C ALA A 34 -0.41 14.58 6.69
N GLU A 35 -1.72 14.51 6.47
CA GLU A 35 -2.60 15.69 6.44
C GLU A 35 -2.69 16.47 7.76
N LEU A 36 -2.40 15.82 8.90
CA LEU A 36 -2.38 16.49 10.21
C LEU A 36 -1.04 17.14 10.55
N ASN A 37 0.03 16.79 9.83
CA ASN A 37 1.39 17.18 10.18
C ASN A 37 1.56 18.71 10.15
N ALA A 38 1.25 19.33 9.01
CA ALA A 38 1.34 20.78 8.87
C ALA A 38 0.31 21.51 9.77
N PRO A 39 -1.00 21.25 9.68
CA PRO A 39 -2.00 21.99 10.44
C PRO A 39 -2.03 21.67 11.94
N GLN A 40 -1.15 20.81 12.47
CA GLN A 40 -1.13 20.39 13.87
C GLN A 40 -1.34 21.55 14.85
N ASP A 41 -0.49 22.58 14.79
CA ASP A 41 -0.56 23.72 15.71
C ASP A 41 -1.86 24.53 15.55
N VAL A 42 -2.45 24.53 14.35
CA VAL A 42 -3.70 25.25 14.04
C VAL A 42 -4.92 24.49 14.54
N ILE A 43 -4.92 23.17 14.34
CA ILE A 43 -5.99 22.27 14.81
C ILE A 43 -6.02 22.25 16.34
N THR A 44 -4.86 22.20 16.99
CA THR A 44 -4.71 22.08 18.46
C THR A 44 -4.79 23.40 19.22
N CYS A 45 -5.16 24.51 18.56
CA CYS A 45 -5.27 25.85 19.14
C CYS A 45 -3.94 26.48 19.60
N VAL A 46 -2.78 25.93 19.24
CA VAL A 46 -1.46 26.48 19.61
C VAL A 46 -1.12 27.73 18.79
N ARG A 47 -1.43 27.73 17.49
CA ARG A 47 -1.20 28.87 16.57
C ARG A 47 -2.43 29.15 15.72
N LYS A 48 -2.61 30.39 15.27
CA LYS A 48 -3.68 30.75 14.30
C LYS A 48 -3.28 30.49 12.84
N SER A 49 -1.98 30.37 12.56
CA SER A 49 -1.38 30.15 11.23
C SER A 49 0.05 29.61 11.40
N ILE A 50 0.51 28.75 10.48
CA ILE A 50 1.90 28.25 10.45
C ILE A 50 2.86 29.25 9.76
N GLY A 51 2.33 30.24 9.04
CA GLY A 51 3.12 31.24 8.33
C GLY A 51 2.96 32.64 8.93
N ALA A 52 4.04 33.15 9.54
CA ALA A 52 4.26 34.59 9.73
C ALA A 52 5.37 35.03 8.74
N SER A 53 5.08 35.04 7.44
CA SER A 53 6.03 35.53 6.43
C SER A 53 5.42 36.69 5.64
N ALA A 54 6.30 37.56 5.11
CA ALA A 54 6.01 38.89 4.59
C ALA A 54 4.89 38.99 3.53
N TRP A 55 4.48 37.88 2.89
CA TRP A 55 3.32 37.82 2.00
C TRP A 55 1.99 38.15 2.69
N THR A 56 1.87 37.87 4.00
CA THR A 56 0.67 38.19 4.78
C THR A 56 0.45 39.71 4.89
N ARG A 57 1.47 40.55 4.70
CA ARG A 57 1.31 42.03 4.71
C ARG A 57 0.71 42.60 3.42
N VAL A 58 0.74 41.87 2.30
CA VAL A 58 0.20 42.36 1.01
C VAL A 58 -1.29 42.00 0.86
N THR A 59 -1.78 41.01 1.62
CA THR A 59 -3.17 40.52 1.52
C THR A 59 -4.10 41.01 2.64
N THR A 60 -3.58 41.74 3.64
CA THR A 60 -4.35 42.26 4.79
C THR A 60 -5.28 43.44 4.48
N HIS A 61 -5.58 43.74 3.21
CA HIS A 61 -6.57 44.78 2.87
C HIS A 61 -8.01 44.26 2.71
N PHE A 62 -8.22 42.94 2.70
CA PHE A 62 -9.57 42.37 2.76
C PHE A 62 -9.93 41.98 4.18
N ARG A 63 -10.42 42.97 4.92
CA ARG A 63 -11.10 42.83 6.21
C ARG A 63 -12.36 41.97 6.01
N SER A 64 -12.29 40.68 6.29
CA SER A 64 -13.48 39.84 6.42
C SER A 64 -14.10 40.01 7.81
N ARG A 65 -15.36 40.44 7.86
CA ARG A 65 -16.25 40.25 9.00
C ARG A 65 -16.08 38.82 9.54
N GLU A 66 -15.86 38.68 10.84
CA GLU A 66 -16.05 37.41 11.55
C GLU A 66 -17.51 37.00 11.39
N ALA A 67 -17.80 36.16 10.40
CA ALA A 67 -19.03 35.38 10.39
C ALA A 67 -18.89 34.38 11.53
N GLU A 68 -19.86 34.34 12.45
CA GLU A 68 -19.98 33.26 13.45
C GLU A 68 -19.97 31.93 12.70
N SER A 69 -18.82 31.25 12.68
CA SER A 69 -18.74 29.93 12.09
C SER A 69 -19.44 28.96 13.03
N LEU A 70 -20.43 28.24 12.51
CA LEU A 70 -21.16 27.16 13.21
C LEU A 70 -20.23 26.10 13.82
N LEU A 71 -18.99 25.99 13.31
CA LEU A 71 -17.96 25.09 13.80
C LEU A 71 -16.85 25.88 14.51
N PRO A 72 -16.25 25.31 15.58
CA PRO A 72 -15.12 25.93 16.26
C PRO A 72 -13.91 26.03 15.34
N GLN A 73 -13.12 27.10 15.51
CA GLN A 73 -11.92 27.35 14.70
C GLN A 73 -10.86 26.26 14.88
N CYS A 74 -10.69 25.77 16.11
CA CYS A 74 -9.71 24.76 16.49
C CYS A 74 -10.32 23.85 17.58
N ILE A 75 -9.71 22.71 17.83
CA ILE A 75 -10.14 21.71 18.81
C ILE A 75 -9.01 21.58 19.84
N PRO A 76 -9.22 21.98 21.11
CA PRO A 76 -8.17 21.89 22.13
C PRO A 76 -7.76 20.42 22.34
N MET A 77 -6.46 20.13 22.26
CA MET A 77 -5.91 18.79 22.47
C MET A 77 -4.56 18.86 23.19
N ASP A 78 -4.33 17.92 24.10
CA ASP A 78 -2.99 17.64 24.61
C ASP A 78 -2.18 16.74 23.63
N PRO A 79 -0.85 16.57 23.81
CA PRO A 79 -0.04 15.74 22.92
C PRO A 79 -0.48 14.27 22.82
N GLY A 80 -1.05 13.71 23.89
CA GLY A 80 -1.58 12.34 23.91
C GLY A 80 -2.88 12.21 23.13
N GLN A 81 -3.75 13.21 23.22
CA GLN A 81 -4.99 13.31 22.44
C GLN A 81 -4.70 13.53 20.95
N PHE A 82 -3.74 14.39 20.60
CA PHE A 82 -3.32 14.55 19.20
C PHE A 82 -2.66 13.26 18.68
N GLY A 83 -1.82 12.62 19.51
CA GLY A 83 -1.28 11.29 19.23
C GLY A 83 -2.38 10.26 18.96
N LEU A 84 -3.49 10.29 19.71
CA LEU A 84 -4.66 9.44 19.49
C LEU A 84 -5.36 9.72 18.16
N VAL A 85 -5.61 10.99 17.82
CA VAL A 85 -6.23 11.35 16.53
C VAL A 85 -5.39 10.86 15.36
N SER A 86 -4.08 11.03 15.44
CA SER A 86 -3.13 10.56 14.44
C SER A 86 -3.05 9.04 14.37
N SER A 87 -3.00 8.35 15.52
CA SER A 87 -2.80 6.91 15.59
C SER A 87 -4.07 6.10 15.31
N ILE A 88 -5.26 6.56 15.71
CA ILE A 88 -6.49 5.77 15.62
C ILE A 88 -6.90 5.44 14.17
N PHE A 89 -6.49 6.28 13.22
CA PHE A 89 -6.58 5.99 11.78
C PHE A 89 -5.95 4.64 11.42
N THR A 90 -4.80 4.33 12.02
CA THR A 90 -4.06 3.09 11.75
C THR A 90 -4.75 1.85 12.33
N LEU A 91 -5.49 2.00 13.43
CA LEU A 91 -6.29 0.93 14.01
C LEU A 91 -7.52 0.63 13.14
N GLY A 92 -8.18 1.66 12.60
CA GLY A 92 -9.17 1.49 11.53
C GLY A 92 -8.55 0.78 10.32
N GLY A 93 -7.34 1.15 9.94
CA GLY A 93 -6.54 0.48 8.91
C GLY A 93 -6.32 -1.00 9.13
N LEU A 94 -5.99 -1.41 10.35
CA LEU A 94 -5.85 -2.82 10.71
C LEU A 94 -7.15 -3.60 10.47
N VAL A 95 -8.29 -3.07 10.93
CA VAL A 95 -9.59 -3.72 10.75
C VAL A 95 -9.98 -3.79 9.28
N GLY A 96 -9.75 -2.71 8.53
CA GLY A 96 -9.97 -2.66 7.07
C GLY A 96 -9.12 -3.70 6.33
N ALA A 97 -7.83 -3.80 6.65
CA ALA A 97 -6.92 -4.76 6.01
C ALA A 97 -7.32 -6.22 6.28
N LEU A 98 -7.67 -6.56 7.53
CA LEU A 98 -8.06 -7.92 7.91
C LEU A 98 -9.37 -8.38 7.24
N THR A 99 -10.29 -7.46 6.99
CA THR A 99 -11.60 -7.77 6.39
C THR A 99 -11.58 -7.71 4.85
N ALA A 100 -10.69 -6.93 4.24
CA ALA A 100 -10.65 -6.71 2.80
C ALA A 100 -10.29 -7.94 1.96
N GLY A 101 -9.40 -8.81 2.46
CA GLY A 101 -8.97 -10.01 1.75
C GLY A 101 -10.16 -10.92 1.39
N PRO A 102 -10.88 -11.46 2.40
CA PRO A 102 -12.07 -12.29 2.16
C PRO A 102 -13.17 -11.60 1.35
N VAL A 103 -13.41 -10.31 1.62
CA VAL A 103 -14.44 -9.53 0.89
C VAL A 103 -14.09 -9.42 -0.59
N SER A 104 -12.84 -9.07 -0.92
CA SER A 104 -12.39 -8.92 -2.31
C SER A 104 -12.36 -10.25 -3.06
N ALA A 105 -12.06 -11.37 -2.37
CA ALA A 105 -12.10 -12.70 -2.97
C ALA A 105 -13.53 -13.11 -3.31
N LYS A 106 -14.50 -12.82 -2.44
CA LYS A 106 -15.91 -13.20 -2.65
C LYS A 106 -16.64 -12.26 -3.62
N GLN A 107 -16.42 -10.95 -3.51
CA GLN A 107 -17.22 -9.94 -4.23
C GLN A 107 -16.54 -9.41 -5.50
N GLY A 108 -15.26 -9.69 -5.69
CA GLY A 108 -14.44 -9.13 -6.77
C GLY A 108 -13.60 -7.94 -6.30
N ARG A 109 -12.50 -7.67 -7.01
CA ARG A 109 -11.54 -6.62 -6.66
C ARG A 109 -12.13 -5.24 -6.93
N LEU A 110 -12.82 -5.05 -8.06
CA LEU A 110 -13.40 -3.76 -8.44
C LEU A 110 -14.48 -3.32 -7.46
N ARG A 111 -15.41 -4.22 -7.12
CA ARG A 111 -16.50 -3.92 -6.17
C ARG A 111 -15.96 -3.61 -4.78
N ALA A 112 -14.95 -4.35 -4.33
CA ALA A 112 -14.26 -4.07 -3.08
C ALA A 112 -13.60 -2.69 -3.08
N MET A 113 -12.93 -2.28 -4.17
CA MET A 113 -12.37 -0.93 -4.30
C MET A 113 -13.46 0.16 -4.26
N ILE A 114 -14.58 -0.02 -4.95
CA ILE A 114 -15.70 0.94 -4.93
C ILE A 114 -16.28 1.07 -3.53
N PHE A 115 -16.59 -0.05 -2.87
CA PHE A 115 -17.09 -0.02 -1.49
C PHE A 115 -16.11 0.68 -0.55
N ASN A 116 -14.82 0.38 -0.71
CA ASN A 116 -13.75 1.00 0.07
C ASN A 116 -13.69 2.53 -0.06
N THR A 117 -13.93 3.08 -1.26
CA THR A 117 -13.94 4.55 -1.45
C THR A 117 -15.00 5.26 -0.61
N SER A 118 -16.11 4.58 -0.28
CA SER A 118 -17.17 5.17 0.56
C SER A 118 -16.66 5.51 1.96
N PHE A 119 -15.79 4.68 2.55
CA PHE A 119 -15.20 4.95 3.85
C PHE A 119 -14.32 6.20 3.82
N TYR A 120 -13.50 6.37 2.78
CA TYR A 120 -12.70 7.58 2.63
C TYR A 120 -13.56 8.84 2.49
N VAL A 121 -14.63 8.80 1.68
CA VAL A 121 -15.53 9.96 1.50
C VAL A 121 -16.22 10.30 2.83
N VAL A 122 -16.82 9.33 3.49
CA VAL A 122 -17.57 9.55 4.74
C VAL A 122 -16.65 9.98 5.87
N GLY A 123 -15.50 9.32 6.03
CA GLY A 123 -14.51 9.65 7.05
C GLY A 123 -13.98 11.08 6.90
N ALA A 124 -13.55 11.46 5.69
CA ALA A 124 -13.05 12.80 5.41
C ALA A 124 -14.08 13.91 5.64
N VAL A 125 -15.36 13.67 5.32
CA VAL A 125 -16.44 14.63 5.60
C VAL A 125 -16.66 14.80 7.10
N ILE A 126 -16.67 13.70 7.86
CA ILE A 126 -16.81 13.73 9.32
C ILE A 126 -15.62 14.49 9.95
N GLU A 127 -14.40 14.22 9.49
CA GLU A 127 -13.18 14.92 9.93
C GLU A 127 -13.24 16.42 9.64
N ALA A 128 -13.60 16.81 8.41
CA ALA A 128 -13.71 18.20 8.00
C ALA A 128 -14.77 18.98 8.80
N LEU A 129 -15.86 18.32 9.20
CA LEU A 129 -16.96 18.91 9.95
C LEU A 129 -16.84 18.72 11.47
N ALA A 130 -15.74 18.15 11.97
CA ALA A 130 -15.60 17.81 13.38
C ALA A 130 -15.65 19.05 14.31
N PRO A 131 -16.61 19.14 15.25
CA PRO A 131 -16.64 20.22 16.24
C PRO A 131 -15.83 19.89 17.50
N ASN A 132 -15.49 18.62 17.73
CA ASN A 132 -14.79 18.16 18.92
C ASN A 132 -13.90 16.95 18.60
N LEU A 133 -13.11 16.56 19.61
CA LEU A 133 -12.17 15.44 19.52
C LEU A 133 -12.85 14.11 19.13
N SER A 134 -14.01 13.81 19.71
CA SER A 134 -14.71 12.53 19.47
C SER A 134 -15.16 12.39 18.00
N THR A 135 -15.72 13.44 17.41
CA THR A 135 -16.09 13.43 15.99
C THR A 135 -14.86 13.27 15.09
N MET A 136 -13.75 13.94 15.42
CA MET A 136 -12.49 13.78 14.69
C MET A 136 -11.98 12.33 14.74
N VAL A 137 -12.02 11.71 15.93
CA VAL A 137 -11.64 10.30 16.13
C VAL A 137 -12.52 9.35 15.33
N ILE A 138 -13.85 9.57 15.31
CA ILE A 138 -14.78 8.74 14.52
C ILE A 138 -14.46 8.84 13.03
N GLY A 139 -14.28 10.05 12.52
CA GLY A 139 -13.89 10.28 11.12
C GLY A 139 -12.59 9.55 10.78
N ARG A 140 -11.58 9.67 11.64
CA ARG A 140 -10.28 8.99 11.50
C ARG A 140 -10.39 7.48 11.43
N VAL A 141 -11.21 6.86 12.30
CA VAL A 141 -11.44 5.41 12.27
C VAL A 141 -12.06 4.99 10.95
N ILE A 142 -13.05 5.74 10.45
CA ILE A 142 -13.74 5.43 9.21
C ILE A 142 -12.78 5.59 8.01
N SER A 143 -12.05 6.70 7.92
CA SER A 143 -10.99 6.90 6.90
C SER A 143 -9.95 5.78 6.98
N GLY A 144 -9.62 5.33 8.20
CA GLY A 144 -8.74 4.21 8.47
C GLY A 144 -9.21 2.89 7.87
N LEU A 145 -10.48 2.53 8.03
CA LEU A 145 -11.06 1.34 7.39
C LEU A 145 -10.84 1.36 5.87
N GLY A 146 -11.06 2.53 5.27
CA GLY A 146 -10.79 2.81 3.86
C GLY A 146 -9.33 2.57 3.46
N ALA A 147 -8.40 3.04 4.30
CA ALA A 147 -6.98 2.87 4.08
C ALA A 147 -6.51 1.44 4.15
N GLY A 148 -6.90 0.74 5.22
CA GLY A 148 -6.65 -0.68 5.44
C GLY A 148 -7.02 -1.53 4.24
N ALA A 149 -8.27 -1.41 3.81
CA ALA A 149 -8.78 -2.19 2.71
C ALA A 149 -8.13 -1.80 1.37
N SER A 150 -7.84 -0.52 1.12
CA SER A 150 -7.15 -0.11 -0.11
C SER A 150 -5.76 -0.74 -0.26
N LEU A 151 -4.99 -0.81 0.83
CA LEU A 151 -3.63 -1.37 0.84
C LEU A 151 -3.61 -2.89 0.68
N VAL A 152 -4.74 -3.56 0.80
CA VAL A 152 -4.87 -5.00 0.51
C VAL A 152 -5.38 -5.21 -0.91
N VAL A 153 -6.49 -4.56 -1.29
CA VAL A 153 -7.18 -4.85 -2.56
C VAL A 153 -6.41 -4.34 -3.76
N VAL A 154 -5.81 -3.15 -3.68
CA VAL A 154 -5.16 -2.51 -4.83
C VAL A 154 -3.89 -3.26 -5.27
N PRO A 155 -2.95 -3.65 -4.39
CA PRO A 155 -1.80 -4.46 -4.80
C PRO A 155 -2.20 -5.81 -5.42
N ILE A 156 -3.23 -6.47 -4.87
CA ILE A 156 -3.77 -7.72 -5.44
C ILE A 156 -4.27 -7.46 -6.86
N TRP A 157 -5.10 -6.44 -7.04
CA TRP A 157 -5.61 -6.07 -8.37
C TRP A 157 -4.48 -5.74 -9.36
N ILE A 158 -3.45 -5.00 -8.94
CA ILE A 158 -2.27 -4.71 -9.79
C ILE A 158 -1.57 -6.01 -10.18
N SER A 159 -1.35 -6.93 -9.22
CA SER A 159 -0.67 -8.20 -9.50
C SER A 159 -1.43 -9.13 -10.45
N GLU A 160 -2.76 -9.02 -10.48
CA GLU A 160 -3.66 -9.79 -11.34
C GLU A 160 -3.88 -9.16 -12.72
N THR A 161 -3.56 -7.87 -12.89
CA THR A 161 -3.80 -7.12 -14.14
C THR A 161 -2.53 -6.67 -14.85
N ALA A 162 -1.43 -6.47 -14.12
CA ALA A 162 -0.16 -6.05 -14.69
C ALA A 162 0.44 -7.16 -15.60
N PRO A 163 1.10 -6.77 -16.71
CA PRO A 163 1.78 -7.73 -17.59
C PRO A 163 2.76 -8.63 -16.81
N PRO A 164 2.86 -9.93 -17.13
CA PRO A 164 3.70 -10.89 -16.39
C PRO A 164 5.14 -10.41 -16.17
N GLY A 165 5.79 -9.84 -17.18
CA GLY A 165 7.17 -9.35 -17.11
C GLY A 165 7.36 -8.01 -16.39
N ALA A 166 6.29 -7.31 -16.00
CA ALA A 166 6.34 -5.96 -15.42
C ALA A 166 5.60 -5.84 -14.07
N LYS A 167 5.14 -6.94 -13.47
CA LYS A 167 4.38 -6.93 -12.21
C LYS A 167 5.11 -6.22 -11.07
N GLY A 168 6.43 -6.42 -10.93
CA GLY A 168 7.24 -5.77 -9.90
C GLY A 168 7.29 -4.25 -10.04
N PHE A 169 7.50 -3.76 -11.27
CA PHE A 169 7.53 -2.32 -11.57
C PHE A 169 6.17 -1.67 -11.29
N TRP A 170 5.08 -2.27 -11.77
CA TRP A 170 3.73 -1.74 -11.53
C TRP A 170 3.28 -1.87 -10.08
N GLY A 171 3.74 -2.91 -9.36
CA GLY A 171 3.53 -3.08 -7.94
C GLY A 171 4.11 -1.93 -7.11
N ALA A 172 5.26 -1.39 -7.50
CA ALA A 172 5.86 -0.21 -6.87
C ALA A 172 4.99 1.06 -6.99
N GLY A 173 4.04 1.08 -7.93
CA GLY A 173 3.06 2.17 -8.10
C GLY A 173 2.25 2.46 -6.84
N THR A 174 2.03 1.46 -5.98
CA THR A 174 1.32 1.63 -4.69
C THR A 174 2.10 2.54 -3.73
N GLN A 175 3.41 2.29 -3.56
CA GLN A 175 4.28 3.11 -2.73
C GLN A 175 4.52 4.50 -3.33
N ILE A 176 4.68 4.57 -4.66
CA ILE A 176 4.82 5.86 -5.36
C ILE A 176 3.57 6.73 -5.11
N MET A 177 2.38 6.16 -5.28
CA MET A 177 1.12 6.88 -5.08
C MET A 177 0.90 7.25 -3.60
N THR A 178 1.31 6.41 -2.67
CA THR A 178 1.37 6.76 -1.23
C THR A 178 2.22 8.02 -1.00
N ASN A 179 3.42 8.08 -1.58
CA ASN A 179 4.28 9.25 -1.46
C ASN A 179 3.70 10.50 -2.14
N VAL A 180 2.99 10.34 -3.26
CA VAL A 180 2.23 11.44 -3.90
C VAL A 180 1.13 11.96 -2.98
N GLY A 181 0.41 11.07 -2.28
CA GLY A 181 -0.58 11.45 -1.28
C GLY A 181 0.00 12.31 -0.16
N ILE A 182 1.14 11.89 0.39
CA ILE A 182 1.90 12.65 1.40
C ILE A 182 2.26 14.04 0.87
N LEU A 183 2.75 14.13 -0.37
CA LEU A 183 3.10 15.41 -1.00
C LEU A 183 1.88 16.33 -1.12
N ILE A 184 0.74 15.84 -1.61
CA ILE A 184 -0.48 16.64 -1.76
C ILE A 184 -0.94 17.16 -0.39
N ALA A 185 -0.95 16.30 0.64
CA ALA A 185 -1.31 16.67 2.00
C ALA A 185 -0.40 17.79 2.56
N GLN A 186 0.92 17.68 2.35
CA GLN A 186 1.86 18.70 2.81
C GLN A 186 1.76 20.01 2.04
N VAL A 187 1.52 19.96 0.72
CA VAL A 187 1.30 21.16 -0.10
C VAL A 187 0.02 21.88 0.33
N LEU A 188 -1.10 21.16 0.48
CA LEU A 188 -2.34 21.74 1.00
C LEU A 188 -2.15 22.27 2.42
N GLY A 189 -1.43 21.53 3.27
CA GLY A 189 -1.02 21.97 4.60
C GLY A 189 -0.27 23.30 4.60
N PHE A 190 0.66 23.51 3.68
CA PHE A 190 1.41 24.76 3.59
C PHE A 190 0.53 25.97 3.26
N PHE A 191 -0.47 25.80 2.38
CA PHE A 191 -1.34 26.90 1.95
C PHE A 191 -2.56 27.12 2.84
N LEU A 192 -3.18 26.05 3.35
CA LEU A 192 -4.50 26.07 3.99
C LEU A 192 -4.47 25.98 5.51
N SER A 193 -3.30 25.83 6.15
CA SER A 193 -3.22 25.78 7.61
C SER A 193 -3.30 27.17 8.25
N ARG A 194 -4.46 27.81 8.12
CA ARG A 194 -4.76 29.15 8.66
C ARG A 194 -6.23 29.23 9.03
N GLY A 195 -6.56 29.76 10.21
CA GLY A 195 -7.95 29.92 10.63
C GLY A 195 -8.73 28.60 10.58
N SER A 196 -9.92 28.59 9.98
CA SER A 196 -10.73 27.38 9.75
C SER A 196 -10.41 26.65 8.44
N LEU A 197 -9.45 27.13 7.64
CA LEU A 197 -9.15 26.56 6.33
C LEU A 197 -8.51 25.16 6.41
N TRP A 198 -7.98 24.76 7.56
CA TRP A 198 -7.45 23.40 7.76
C TRP A 198 -8.51 22.31 7.51
N ARG A 199 -9.80 22.63 7.70
CA ARG A 199 -10.91 21.72 7.41
C ARG A 199 -10.97 21.34 5.93
N PHE A 200 -10.55 22.22 5.02
CA PHE A 200 -10.48 21.93 3.59
C PHE A 200 -9.34 20.96 3.24
N ILE A 201 -8.29 20.87 4.07
CA ILE A 201 -7.25 19.85 3.91
C ILE A 201 -7.91 18.47 4.10
N LEU A 202 -8.67 18.29 5.17
CA LEU A 202 -9.35 17.01 5.45
C LEU A 202 -10.42 16.71 4.39
N LEU A 203 -11.19 17.71 3.97
CA LEU A 203 -12.21 17.55 2.94
C LEU A 203 -11.63 17.17 1.56
N ALA A 204 -10.42 17.63 1.24
CA ALA A 204 -9.77 17.31 -0.02
C ALA A 204 -9.53 15.80 -0.19
N ALA A 205 -9.26 15.05 0.88
CA ALA A 205 -9.21 13.60 0.82
C ALA A 205 -10.53 13.00 0.35
N GLY A 206 -11.66 13.49 0.88
CA GLY A 206 -13.01 13.07 0.49
C GLY A 206 -13.31 13.40 -0.98
N MET A 207 -12.87 14.56 -1.47
CA MET A 207 -13.01 14.92 -2.89
C MET A 207 -12.20 14.00 -3.80
N ILE A 208 -10.95 13.69 -3.44
CA ILE A 208 -10.09 12.76 -4.18
C ILE A 208 -10.73 11.36 -4.19
N ALA A 209 -11.26 10.89 -3.05
CA ALA A 209 -11.97 9.62 -2.95
C ALA A 209 -13.26 9.59 -3.77
N PHE A 210 -13.99 10.70 -3.85
CA PHE A 210 -15.18 10.81 -4.69
C PHE A 210 -14.84 10.74 -6.18
N ILE A 211 -13.75 11.38 -6.61
CA ILE A 211 -13.22 11.25 -7.98
C ILE A 211 -12.85 9.79 -8.28
N GLN A 212 -12.20 9.11 -7.32
CA GLN A 212 -11.90 7.69 -7.44
C GLN A 212 -13.17 6.85 -7.62
N ALA A 213 -14.19 7.08 -6.79
CA ALA A 213 -15.45 6.36 -6.85
C ALA A 213 -16.11 6.50 -8.23
N ILE A 214 -16.20 7.73 -8.75
CA ILE A 214 -16.76 7.99 -10.09
C ILE A 214 -15.92 7.30 -11.16
N GLY A 215 -14.60 7.43 -11.12
CA GLY A 215 -13.73 6.81 -12.12
C GLY A 215 -13.80 5.29 -12.12
N LEU A 216 -13.93 4.66 -10.95
CA LEU A 216 -14.15 3.22 -10.82
C LEU A 216 -15.54 2.79 -11.30
N LEU A 217 -16.59 3.58 -11.05
CA LEU A 217 -17.95 3.29 -11.53
C LEU A 217 -18.09 3.42 -13.04
N VAL A 218 -17.52 4.47 -13.64
CA VAL A 218 -17.63 4.74 -15.08
C VAL A 218 -16.69 3.88 -15.89
N GLY A 219 -15.48 3.66 -15.38
CA GLY A 219 -14.38 3.11 -16.16
C GLY A 219 -13.55 2.06 -15.44
N GLY A 220 -13.96 1.56 -14.27
CA GLY A 220 -13.24 0.49 -13.59
C GLY A 220 -13.21 -0.82 -14.40
N GLN A 221 -12.25 -1.68 -14.08
CA GLN A 221 -12.13 -3.00 -14.68
C GLN A 221 -11.96 -4.03 -13.56
N GLU A 222 -12.78 -5.08 -13.58
CA GLU A 222 -12.58 -6.22 -12.71
C GLU A 222 -11.32 -7.00 -13.12
N SER A 223 -10.71 -7.68 -12.15
CA SER A 223 -9.55 -8.54 -12.37
C SER A 223 -9.89 -9.66 -13.35
N PRO A 224 -9.18 -9.76 -14.50
CA PRO A 224 -9.35 -10.86 -15.44
C PRO A 224 -9.09 -12.22 -14.80
N LYS A 225 -8.09 -12.31 -13.93
CA LYS A 225 -7.76 -13.55 -13.21
C LYS A 225 -8.90 -13.99 -12.30
N TRP A 226 -9.44 -13.07 -11.50
CA TRP A 226 -10.58 -13.36 -10.62
C TRP A 226 -11.83 -13.78 -11.41
N LEU A 227 -12.07 -13.17 -12.58
CA LEU A 227 -13.17 -13.59 -13.46
C LEU A 227 -12.99 -15.02 -13.97
N ALA A 228 -11.76 -15.40 -14.35
CA ALA A 228 -11.45 -16.76 -14.80
C ALA A 228 -11.63 -17.79 -13.67
N GLU A 229 -11.09 -17.50 -12.47
CA GLU A 229 -11.21 -18.36 -11.29
C GLU A 229 -12.68 -18.57 -10.85
N ASN A 230 -13.56 -17.60 -11.10
CA ASN A 230 -14.99 -17.68 -10.80
C ASN A 230 -15.85 -18.20 -11.96
N GLY A 231 -15.26 -18.89 -12.94
CA GLY A 231 -16.00 -19.53 -14.05
C GLY A 231 -16.55 -18.56 -15.10
N ARG A 232 -16.11 -17.30 -15.13
CA ARG A 232 -16.52 -16.27 -16.10
C ARG A 232 -15.46 -16.07 -17.19
N GLY A 233 -15.04 -17.18 -17.81
CA GLY A 233 -13.98 -17.22 -18.83
C GLY A 233 -14.15 -16.21 -19.99
N PRO A 234 -15.32 -16.13 -20.66
CA PRO A 234 -15.52 -15.18 -21.75
C PRO A 234 -15.36 -13.71 -21.32
N GLU A 235 -15.76 -13.38 -20.10
CA GLU A 235 -15.59 -12.04 -19.53
C GLU A 235 -14.13 -11.76 -19.16
N ALA A 236 -13.42 -12.76 -18.62
CA ALA A 236 -11.99 -12.68 -18.37
C ALA A 236 -11.20 -12.37 -19.65
N LYS A 237 -11.48 -13.09 -20.75
CA LYS A 237 -10.84 -12.88 -22.06
C LYS A 237 -11.11 -11.48 -22.59
N ARG A 238 -12.37 -11.02 -22.55
CA ARG A 238 -12.73 -9.64 -22.95
C ARG A 238 -12.04 -8.60 -22.07
N ALA A 239 -11.96 -8.84 -20.77
CA ALA A 239 -11.33 -7.93 -19.84
C ALA A 239 -9.83 -7.81 -20.11
N LEU A 240 -9.14 -8.94 -20.32
CA LEU A 240 -7.71 -8.96 -20.62
C LEU A 240 -7.41 -8.30 -21.97
N ARG A 241 -8.19 -8.59 -23.04
CA ARG A 241 -8.04 -7.92 -24.35
C ARG A 241 -8.18 -6.40 -24.27
N ARG A 242 -9.07 -5.88 -23.42
CA ARG A 242 -9.20 -4.42 -23.22
C ARG A 242 -7.99 -3.80 -22.54
N LEU A 243 -7.28 -4.55 -21.70
CA LEU A 243 -6.08 -4.07 -21.00
C LEU A 243 -4.82 -4.19 -21.86
N ARG A 244 -4.67 -5.28 -22.62
CA ARG A 244 -3.50 -5.55 -23.48
C ARG A 244 -3.61 -4.94 -24.88
N GLY A 245 -4.83 -4.67 -25.34
CA GLY A 245 -5.11 -4.22 -26.71
C GLY A 245 -5.67 -5.36 -27.57
N HIS A 246 -6.40 -4.99 -28.63
CA HIS A 246 -7.15 -5.96 -29.44
C HIS A 246 -6.27 -6.94 -30.22
N THR A 247 -5.02 -6.59 -30.49
CA THR A 247 -4.07 -7.37 -31.30
C THR A 247 -3.04 -8.11 -30.45
N ALA A 248 -3.10 -8.00 -29.11
CA ALA A 248 -2.16 -8.68 -28.24
C ALA A 248 -2.54 -10.16 -28.12
N ASP A 249 -1.52 -11.03 -28.18
CA ASP A 249 -1.68 -12.42 -27.81
C ASP A 249 -1.89 -12.52 -26.29
N ILE A 250 -2.96 -13.17 -25.89
CA ILE A 250 -3.38 -13.32 -24.50
C ILE A 250 -3.58 -14.77 -24.11
N ASP A 251 -3.44 -15.71 -25.05
CA ASP A 251 -3.80 -17.10 -24.83
C ASP A 251 -2.77 -17.75 -23.88
N GLU A 252 -1.48 -17.42 -23.99
CA GLU A 252 -0.46 -17.84 -23.01
C GLU A 252 -0.76 -17.36 -21.57
N GLU A 253 -1.22 -16.10 -21.41
CA GLU A 253 -1.53 -15.53 -20.09
C GLU A 253 -2.75 -16.19 -19.46
N ILE A 254 -3.75 -16.55 -20.27
CA ILE A 254 -4.98 -17.24 -19.82
C ILE A 254 -4.69 -18.70 -19.48
N HIS A 255 -3.97 -19.43 -20.34
CA HIS A 255 -3.58 -20.82 -20.06
C HIS A 255 -2.76 -20.93 -18.76
N GLY A 256 -1.91 -19.92 -18.49
CA GLY A 256 -1.14 -19.84 -17.25
C GLY A 256 -1.95 -19.72 -15.95
N TRP A 257 -3.28 -19.47 -16.02
CA TRP A 257 -4.15 -19.43 -14.84
C TRP A 257 -4.77 -20.78 -14.48
N GLY A 258 -4.54 -21.83 -15.28
CA GLY A 258 -5.07 -23.17 -15.00
C GLY A 258 -6.59 -23.29 -15.19
N SER A 259 -7.23 -22.32 -15.84
CA SER A 259 -8.60 -22.49 -16.33
C SER A 259 -8.56 -23.40 -17.55
N HIS A 260 -8.74 -24.71 -17.34
CA HIS A 260 -9.01 -25.63 -18.44
C HIS A 260 -10.22 -25.12 -19.23
N ASP A 261 -10.04 -24.99 -20.54
CA ASP A 261 -10.96 -24.42 -21.50
C ASP A 261 -12.37 -25.00 -21.43
N SER A 262 -13.26 -24.37 -20.68
CA SER A 262 -14.70 -24.59 -20.85
C SER A 262 -15.24 -23.92 -22.13
N ALA A 263 -14.40 -23.16 -22.86
CA ALA A 263 -14.79 -22.39 -24.03
C ALA A 263 -14.34 -23.04 -25.35
N GLN A 264 -13.15 -23.65 -25.41
CA GLN A 264 -12.76 -24.47 -26.57
C GLN A 264 -13.59 -25.74 -26.61
N ASP A 265 -13.84 -26.42 -25.48
CA ASP A 265 -14.70 -27.60 -25.47
C ASP A 265 -16.12 -27.29 -25.97
N LEU A 266 -16.72 -26.13 -25.64
CA LEU A 266 -18.07 -25.79 -26.11
C LEU A 266 -18.13 -25.36 -27.57
N ASP A 267 -17.12 -24.68 -28.10
CA ASP A 267 -17.10 -24.28 -29.52
C ASP A 267 -16.66 -25.46 -30.40
N ASP A 268 -15.73 -26.32 -29.95
CA ASP A 268 -15.31 -27.55 -30.63
C ASP A 268 -16.40 -28.64 -30.54
N GLU A 269 -17.12 -28.77 -29.42
CA GLU A 269 -18.27 -29.66 -29.28
C GLU A 269 -19.46 -29.13 -30.09
N ARG A 270 -19.63 -27.80 -30.21
CA ARG A 270 -20.65 -27.21 -31.09
C ARG A 270 -20.29 -27.33 -32.57
N GLU A 271 -19.03 -27.22 -32.96
CA GLU A 271 -18.57 -27.55 -34.33
C GLU A 271 -18.67 -29.05 -34.62
N ALA A 272 -18.37 -29.92 -33.66
CA ALA A 272 -18.53 -31.36 -33.79
C ALA A 272 -20.01 -31.78 -33.87
N LEU A 273 -20.90 -31.14 -33.09
CA LEU A 273 -22.35 -31.35 -33.14
C LEU A 273 -22.94 -30.86 -34.47
N MET A 274 -22.50 -29.71 -34.98
CA MET A 274 -22.91 -29.17 -36.29
C MET A 274 -22.34 -29.98 -37.47
N GLY A 275 -21.26 -30.74 -37.25
CA GLY A 275 -20.71 -31.71 -38.22
C GLY A 275 -21.39 -33.09 -38.19
N SER A 276 -22.26 -33.35 -37.21
CA SER A 276 -22.88 -34.66 -36.98
C SER A 276 -24.32 -34.81 -37.48
N GLU A 277 -24.89 -33.81 -38.15
CA GLU A 277 -26.28 -33.86 -38.66
C GLU A 277 -26.50 -34.84 -39.84
N ASP A 278 -25.46 -35.52 -40.31
CA ASP A 278 -25.58 -36.61 -41.30
C ASP A 278 -25.09 -37.94 -40.70
N THR A 279 -25.88 -38.56 -39.83
CA THR A 279 -26.14 -40.03 -39.83
C THR A 279 -27.00 -40.49 -38.64
N GLY A 280 -28.17 -41.06 -38.96
CA GLY A 280 -28.67 -42.29 -38.32
C GLY A 280 -28.99 -42.31 -36.81
N VAL A 281 -30.28 -42.17 -36.51
CA VAL A 281 -30.95 -42.52 -35.24
C VAL A 281 -30.58 -43.92 -34.73
N ASN A 282 -30.04 -44.08 -33.50
CA ASN A 282 -30.66 -44.79 -32.34
C ASN A 282 -29.68 -45.14 -31.19
N LYS A 283 -30.23 -45.08 -29.95
CA LYS A 283 -29.78 -45.73 -28.69
C LYS A 283 -28.47 -45.25 -28.02
N GLN A 284 -28.51 -44.13 -27.28
CA GLN A 284 -27.45 -43.79 -26.31
C GLN A 284 -27.94 -42.85 -25.17
N GLY A 285 -29.06 -43.18 -24.53
CA GLY A 285 -29.62 -42.38 -23.43
C GLY A 285 -28.94 -42.57 -22.08
N ASP A 286 -28.46 -43.79 -21.77
CA ASP A 286 -27.95 -44.11 -20.42
C ASP A 286 -26.44 -43.82 -20.26
N SER A 287 -25.65 -43.91 -21.33
CA SER A 287 -24.20 -43.65 -21.29
C SER A 287 -23.84 -42.17 -21.15
N LEU A 288 -24.75 -41.27 -21.54
CA LEU A 288 -24.52 -39.82 -21.49
C LEU A 288 -24.66 -39.28 -20.07
N GLY A 289 -25.59 -39.84 -19.29
CA GLY A 289 -25.79 -39.49 -17.88
C GLY A 289 -24.57 -39.85 -17.02
N ASP A 290 -24.00 -41.03 -17.23
CA ASP A 290 -22.82 -41.49 -16.50
C ASP A 290 -21.55 -40.69 -16.86
N ALA A 291 -21.36 -40.35 -18.13
CA ALA A 291 -20.23 -39.51 -18.57
C ALA A 291 -20.32 -38.05 -18.03
N LEU A 292 -21.52 -37.47 -18.00
CA LEU A 292 -21.76 -36.15 -17.38
C LEU A 292 -21.54 -36.19 -15.87
N GLN A 293 -21.97 -37.27 -15.21
CA GLN A 293 -21.80 -37.47 -13.78
C GLN A 293 -20.32 -37.66 -13.41
N GLU A 294 -19.57 -38.44 -14.19
CA GLU A 294 -18.12 -38.62 -14.05
C GLU A 294 -17.36 -37.31 -14.30
N GLY A 295 -17.72 -36.55 -15.35
CA GLY A 295 -17.17 -35.22 -15.61
C GLY A 295 -17.44 -34.24 -14.46
N LEU A 296 -18.66 -34.23 -13.91
CA LEU A 296 -19.02 -33.42 -12.73
C LEU A 296 -18.26 -33.83 -11.46
N HIS A 297 -18.02 -35.14 -11.28
CA HIS A 297 -17.24 -35.64 -10.16
C HIS A 297 -15.75 -35.31 -10.32
N GLN A 298 -15.23 -35.38 -11.54
CA GLN A 298 -13.85 -35.05 -11.87
C GLN A 298 -13.63 -33.54 -11.70
N VAL A 299 -14.50 -32.67 -12.23
CA VAL A 299 -14.48 -31.21 -12.01
C VAL A 299 -14.53 -30.83 -10.53
N LYS A 300 -15.37 -31.51 -9.73
CA LYS A 300 -15.40 -31.30 -8.26
C LYS A 300 -14.13 -31.79 -7.56
N SER A 301 -13.49 -32.84 -8.06
CA SER A 301 -12.23 -33.37 -7.50
C SER A 301 -11.03 -32.50 -7.87
N THR A 302 -10.99 -31.97 -9.09
CA THR A 302 -9.87 -31.14 -9.60
C THR A 302 -9.98 -29.69 -9.11
N SER A 303 -11.18 -29.15 -8.93
CA SER A 303 -11.40 -27.87 -8.23
C SER A 303 -10.95 -27.94 -6.76
N LYS A 304 -11.13 -29.10 -6.11
CA LYS A 304 -10.55 -29.38 -4.79
C LYS A 304 -9.03 -29.56 -4.83
N ALA A 305 -8.45 -30.03 -5.93
CA ALA A 305 -7.00 -30.25 -6.07
C ALA A 305 -6.22 -28.98 -6.49
N ALA A 306 -6.84 -28.06 -7.22
CA ALA A 306 -6.27 -26.77 -7.64
C ALA A 306 -6.34 -25.71 -6.53
N ALA A 307 -7.25 -25.88 -5.57
CA ALA A 307 -7.07 -25.33 -4.23
C ALA A 307 -5.95 -26.14 -3.54
N GLN A 308 -4.68 -25.88 -3.87
CA GLN A 308 -3.60 -26.23 -2.95
C GLN A 308 -4.03 -25.73 -1.57
N ASP A 309 -4.20 -26.63 -0.60
CA ASP A 309 -4.82 -26.36 0.70
C ASP A 309 -4.24 -25.07 1.30
N ALA A 310 -4.91 -23.94 1.08
CA ALA A 310 -4.44 -22.64 1.49
C ALA A 310 -4.35 -22.67 3.01
N LEU A 311 -3.13 -22.52 3.54
CA LEU A 311 -2.91 -22.67 4.96
C LEU A 311 -3.62 -21.54 5.70
N GLY A 312 -4.47 -21.90 6.66
CA GLY A 312 -5.20 -20.93 7.47
C GLY A 312 -4.25 -19.99 8.23
N VAL A 313 -4.69 -18.75 8.50
CA VAL A 313 -3.88 -17.68 9.11
C VAL A 313 -3.13 -18.10 10.37
N PHE A 314 -3.73 -18.96 11.20
CA PHE A 314 -3.10 -19.50 12.40
C PHE A 314 -2.30 -20.77 12.17
N ALA A 315 -2.68 -21.59 11.18
CA ALA A 315 -1.98 -22.83 10.83
C ALA A 315 -0.56 -22.54 10.30
N VAL A 316 -0.37 -21.43 9.58
CA VAL A 316 0.94 -21.07 9.02
C VAL A 316 1.98 -20.76 10.10
N LEU A 317 1.55 -20.33 11.30
CA LEU A 317 2.45 -20.13 12.44
C LEU A 317 2.98 -21.45 13.02
N GLN A 318 2.24 -22.55 12.84
CA GLN A 318 2.61 -23.87 13.32
C GLN A 318 3.41 -24.67 12.28
N ASP A 319 3.30 -24.30 11.01
CA ASP A 319 4.08 -24.91 9.93
C ASP A 319 5.58 -24.59 10.07
N ALA A 320 6.40 -25.64 10.23
CA ALA A 320 7.84 -25.52 10.40
C ALA A 320 8.54 -24.91 9.17
N ASN A 321 7.95 -25.07 7.98
CA ASN A 321 8.48 -24.55 6.74
C ASN A 321 8.18 -23.06 6.57
N SER A 322 6.95 -22.61 6.83
CA SER A 322 6.54 -21.23 6.60
C SER A 322 6.91 -20.28 7.76
N ARG A 323 7.05 -20.80 8.98
CA ARG A 323 7.32 -19.99 10.19
C ARG A 323 8.56 -19.09 10.10
N PRO A 324 9.74 -19.55 9.63
CA PRO A 324 10.92 -18.68 9.47
C PRO A 324 10.67 -17.50 8.52
N ALA A 325 9.90 -17.72 7.46
CA ALA A 325 9.54 -16.68 6.49
C ALA A 325 8.58 -15.66 7.08
N ILE A 326 7.55 -16.10 7.80
CA ILE A 326 6.63 -15.18 8.49
C ILE A 326 7.38 -14.31 9.49
N ILE A 327 8.29 -14.89 10.29
CA ILE A 327 9.12 -14.13 11.23
C ILE A 327 9.96 -13.08 10.48
N ALA A 328 10.59 -13.45 9.37
CA ALA A 328 11.38 -12.55 8.55
C ALA A 328 10.55 -11.38 8.01
N VAL A 329 9.39 -11.66 7.38
CA VAL A 329 8.51 -10.63 6.81
C VAL A 329 7.92 -9.72 7.89
N MET A 330 7.42 -10.28 9.01
CA MET A 330 6.92 -9.48 10.13
C MET A 330 8.03 -8.59 10.70
N GLY A 331 9.24 -9.13 10.90
CA GLY A 331 10.37 -8.35 11.39
C GLY A 331 10.77 -7.21 10.46
N VAL A 332 10.71 -7.41 9.14
CA VAL A 332 10.95 -6.36 8.14
C VAL A 332 9.84 -5.30 8.16
N MET A 333 8.57 -5.68 8.33
CA MET A 333 7.45 -4.73 8.47
C MET A 333 7.54 -3.92 9.77
N LEU A 334 7.98 -4.54 10.87
CA LEU A 334 8.28 -3.83 12.11
C LEU A 334 9.45 -2.87 11.94
N ALA A 335 10.52 -3.29 11.24
CA ALA A 335 11.67 -2.45 10.94
C ALA A 335 11.26 -1.20 10.16
N GLN A 336 10.36 -1.34 9.17
CA GLN A 336 9.86 -0.24 8.36
C GLN A 336 9.32 0.90 9.24
N GLN A 337 8.51 0.57 10.25
CA GLN A 337 7.83 1.58 11.08
C GLN A 337 8.68 2.00 12.28
N LEU A 338 9.28 1.06 13.00
CA LEU A 338 10.04 1.33 14.24
C LEU A 338 11.39 1.99 13.99
N CYS A 339 11.90 2.00 12.76
CA CYS A 339 13.04 2.87 12.39
C CYS A 339 12.65 4.35 12.29
N GLY A 340 11.36 4.70 12.45
CA GLY A 340 10.93 6.07 12.75
C GLY A 340 10.42 6.90 11.58
N ILE A 341 10.13 6.31 10.41
CA ILE A 341 9.65 7.06 9.23
C ILE A 341 8.38 7.87 9.51
N ASN A 342 7.44 7.31 10.27
CA ASN A 342 6.19 8.00 10.62
C ASN A 342 6.42 9.20 11.53
N SER A 343 7.52 9.26 12.29
CA SER A 343 7.79 10.46 13.10
C SER A 343 7.99 11.70 12.23
N ILE A 344 8.64 11.54 11.08
CA ILE A 344 8.87 12.61 10.12
C ILE A 344 7.61 12.87 9.28
N VAL A 345 6.97 11.83 8.77
CA VAL A 345 5.78 11.97 7.89
C VAL A 345 4.60 12.59 8.64
N MET A 346 4.37 12.21 9.90
CA MET A 346 3.21 12.63 10.68
C MET A 346 3.47 13.87 11.55
N TYR A 347 4.72 14.12 11.97
CA TYR A 347 5.06 15.17 12.94
C TYR A 347 6.26 16.04 12.52
N GLY A 348 6.75 15.90 11.29
CA GLY A 348 7.98 16.57 10.86
C GLY A 348 7.93 18.11 10.87
N VAL A 349 6.75 18.74 10.75
CA VAL A 349 6.61 20.20 10.80
C VAL A 349 6.75 20.70 12.23
N SER A 350 6.02 20.11 13.18
CA SER A 350 6.07 20.51 14.58
C SER A 350 7.42 20.18 15.22
N LEU A 351 8.04 19.07 14.83
CA LEU A 351 9.38 18.69 15.27
C LEU A 351 10.45 19.74 14.96
N LEU A 352 10.43 20.28 13.74
CA LEU A 352 11.45 21.20 13.25
C LEU A 352 11.06 22.67 13.43
N ALA A 353 9.84 22.95 13.89
CA ALA A 353 9.31 24.30 14.03
C ALA A 353 10.27 25.21 14.81
N GLY A 354 10.80 24.78 15.96
CA GLY A 354 11.74 25.60 16.76
C GLY A 354 13.12 25.85 16.11
N LEU A 355 13.52 25.03 15.13
CA LEU A 355 14.83 25.13 14.44
C LEU A 355 14.73 25.85 13.10
N LEU A 356 13.57 25.74 12.44
CA LEU A 356 13.31 26.16 11.07
C LEU A 356 11.94 26.84 10.99
N GLU A 357 11.64 27.80 11.87
CA GLU A 357 10.30 28.40 12.05
C GLU A 357 9.63 28.84 10.74
N SER A 358 10.38 29.39 9.79
CA SER A 358 9.88 29.84 8.49
C SER A 358 9.91 28.77 7.39
N ASN A 359 10.66 27.68 7.58
CA ASN A 359 11.03 26.73 6.53
C ASN A 359 10.61 25.27 6.82
N SER A 360 10.08 24.94 8.00
CA SER A 360 9.77 23.55 8.40
C SER A 360 8.75 22.89 7.49
N ALA A 361 7.68 23.61 7.13
CA ALA A 361 6.66 23.11 6.20
C ALA A 361 7.20 22.95 4.77
N LEU A 362 8.05 23.89 4.30
CA LEU A 362 8.72 23.78 3.00
C LEU A 362 9.71 22.60 2.96
N LEU A 363 10.43 22.37 4.04
CA LEU A 363 11.33 21.22 4.17
C LEU A 363 10.55 19.90 4.12
N ASN A 364 9.38 19.82 4.76
CA ASN A 364 8.55 18.62 4.68
C ASN A 364 8.07 18.37 3.24
N ILE A 365 7.61 19.40 2.52
CA ILE A 365 7.29 19.30 1.09
C ILE A 365 8.49 18.77 0.30
N LEU A 366 9.69 19.33 0.53
CA LEU A 366 10.91 18.87 -0.13
C LEU A 366 11.23 17.40 0.19
N VAL A 367 11.01 16.97 1.43
CA VAL A 367 11.15 15.58 1.86
C VAL A 367 10.19 14.67 1.10
N ALA A 368 8.93 15.05 0.91
CA ALA A 368 7.99 14.24 0.14
C ALA A 368 8.33 14.19 -1.35
N VAL A 369 8.75 15.31 -1.95
CA VAL A 369 9.24 15.34 -3.35
C VAL A 369 10.44 14.41 -3.51
N LEU A 370 11.42 14.51 -2.60
CA LEU A 370 12.61 13.66 -2.61
C LEU A 370 12.22 12.18 -2.48
N ASN A 371 11.27 11.85 -1.60
CA ASN A 371 10.85 10.47 -1.39
C ASN A 371 10.22 9.86 -2.67
N ILE A 372 9.40 10.62 -3.41
CA ILE A 372 8.85 10.18 -4.69
C ILE A 372 9.97 9.88 -5.68
N PHE A 373 10.92 10.81 -5.84
CA PHE A 373 12.03 10.67 -6.77
C PHE A 373 12.90 9.45 -6.42
N VAL A 374 13.31 9.34 -5.16
CA VAL A 374 14.19 8.25 -4.70
C VAL A 374 13.48 6.91 -4.78
N THR A 375 12.21 6.80 -4.37
CA THR A 375 11.44 5.56 -4.46
C THR A 375 11.30 5.11 -5.92
N THR A 376 11.03 6.04 -6.84
CA THR A 376 10.91 5.74 -8.27
C THR A 376 12.25 5.32 -8.87
N ALA A 377 13.33 6.04 -8.55
CA ALA A 377 14.67 5.73 -9.02
C ALA A 377 15.22 4.41 -8.45
N ALA A 378 14.83 4.07 -7.21
CA ALA A 378 15.22 2.84 -6.53
C ALA A 378 14.33 1.64 -6.91
N ALA A 379 13.20 1.83 -7.61
CA ALA A 379 12.30 0.72 -7.98
C ALA A 379 13.02 -0.45 -8.69
N PRO A 380 14.00 -0.25 -9.61
CA PRO A 380 14.74 -1.34 -10.24
C PRO A 380 15.88 -1.91 -9.38
N LEU A 381 16.19 -1.29 -8.24
CA LEU A 381 17.38 -1.61 -7.44
C LEU A 381 17.30 -2.99 -6.74
N PRO A 382 16.15 -3.41 -6.14
CA PRO A 382 16.02 -4.75 -5.55
C PRO A 382 16.32 -5.89 -6.53
N ASP A 383 16.05 -5.70 -7.82
CA ASP A 383 16.38 -6.66 -8.88
C ASP A 383 17.87 -6.66 -9.26
N LYS A 384 18.56 -5.54 -9.05
CA LYS A 384 19.98 -5.34 -9.43
C LYS A 384 20.99 -5.64 -8.33
N ILE A 385 20.67 -5.40 -7.06
CA ILE A 385 21.60 -5.65 -5.94
C ILE A 385 21.07 -6.66 -4.91
N GLY A 386 19.80 -7.05 -5.03
CA GLY A 386 19.16 -7.99 -4.10
C GLY A 386 18.32 -7.30 -3.04
N ARG A 387 17.33 -8.03 -2.52
CA ARG A 387 16.34 -7.50 -1.57
C ARG A 387 17.01 -7.24 -0.21
N LYS A 388 17.85 -8.17 0.24
CA LYS A 388 18.53 -8.08 1.54
C LYS A 388 19.50 -6.90 1.58
N ALA A 389 20.25 -6.70 0.49
CA ALA A 389 21.18 -5.57 0.36
C ALA A 389 20.45 -4.22 0.45
N CYS A 390 19.34 -4.05 -0.28
CA CYS A 390 18.52 -2.83 -0.22
C CYS A 390 18.01 -2.56 1.20
N LEU A 391 17.51 -3.58 1.91
CA LEU A 391 17.03 -3.44 3.29
C LEU A 391 18.14 -2.99 4.24
N LEU A 392 19.33 -3.61 4.17
CA LEU A 392 20.45 -3.26 5.05
C LEU A 392 20.99 -1.86 4.79
N ILE A 393 21.12 -1.45 3.52
CA ILE A 393 21.53 -0.09 3.14
C ILE A 393 20.53 0.94 3.67
N SER A 394 19.23 0.65 3.51
CA SER A 394 18.15 1.51 3.97
C SER A 394 18.16 1.67 5.49
N ILE A 395 18.26 0.57 6.24
CA ILE A 395 18.31 0.57 7.72
C ILE A 395 19.55 1.31 8.22
N ALA A 396 20.73 1.05 7.64
CA ALA A 396 21.98 1.71 8.04
C ALA A 396 21.93 3.22 7.78
N GLY A 397 21.38 3.63 6.63
CA GLY A 397 21.17 5.03 6.28
C GLY A 397 20.20 5.72 7.24
N MET A 398 19.05 5.10 7.54
CA MET A 398 18.09 5.63 8.50
C MET A 398 18.66 5.71 9.92
N GLY A 399 19.37 4.68 10.39
CA GLY A 399 20.00 4.66 11.72
C GLY A 399 21.06 5.75 11.87
N THR A 400 21.96 5.89 10.89
CA THR A 400 23.00 6.93 10.90
C THR A 400 22.40 8.33 10.89
N ASN A 401 21.40 8.58 10.04
CA ASN A 401 20.76 9.89 9.96
C ASN A 401 19.85 10.18 11.16
N SER A 402 19.34 9.17 11.86
CA SER A 402 18.64 9.36 13.14
C SER A 402 19.60 9.96 14.18
N ILE A 403 20.82 9.44 14.27
CA ILE A 403 21.87 10.00 15.15
C ILE A 403 22.18 11.44 14.77
N LEU A 404 22.41 11.71 13.48
CA LEU A 404 22.71 13.06 13.00
C LEU A 404 21.56 14.04 13.25
N LEU A 405 20.32 13.60 13.08
CA LEU A 405 19.14 14.40 13.35
C LEU A 405 18.98 14.69 14.85
N GLY A 406 19.18 13.68 15.71
CA GLY A 406 19.19 13.86 17.16
C GLY A 406 20.23 14.89 17.60
N ILE A 407 21.48 14.77 17.10
CA ILE A 407 22.55 15.73 17.36
C ILE A 407 22.21 17.13 16.82
N GLY A 408 21.67 17.21 15.61
CA GLY A 408 21.25 18.46 14.98
C GLY A 408 20.21 19.22 15.81
N ILE A 409 19.22 18.50 16.35
CA ILE A 409 18.20 19.09 17.22
C ILE A 409 18.80 19.49 18.58
N MET A 410 19.60 18.62 19.21
CA MET A 410 20.22 18.91 20.52
C MET A 410 21.16 20.11 20.47
N LYS A 411 21.95 20.23 19.41
CA LYS A 411 22.91 21.32 19.22
C LYS A 411 22.31 22.55 18.53
N GLN A 412 21.02 22.51 18.21
CA GLN A 412 20.30 23.57 17.51
C GLN A 412 20.99 23.96 16.18
N ILE A 413 21.41 22.96 15.39
CA ILE A 413 22.07 23.14 14.09
C ILE A 413 21.02 22.88 12.98
N PRO A 414 20.42 23.92 12.37
CA PRO A 414 19.30 23.74 11.45
C PRO A 414 19.70 23.02 10.16
N LEU A 415 20.87 23.35 9.61
CA LEU A 415 21.37 22.75 8.37
C LEU A 415 21.62 21.24 8.51
N LEU A 416 22.22 20.82 9.62
CA LEU A 416 22.46 19.41 9.90
C LEU A 416 21.13 18.64 10.03
N SER A 417 20.16 19.22 10.75
CA SER A 417 18.84 18.61 10.92
C SER A 417 18.09 18.49 9.60
N ALA A 418 18.14 19.52 8.74
CA ALA A 418 17.52 19.49 7.43
C ALA A 418 18.13 18.43 6.50
N ILE A 419 19.47 18.38 6.41
CA ILE A 419 20.17 17.37 5.60
C ILE A 419 19.90 15.97 6.15
N ALA A 420 19.98 15.78 7.47
CA ALA A 420 19.75 14.48 8.09
C ALA A 420 18.34 13.95 7.80
N VAL A 421 17.30 14.79 7.88
CA VAL A 421 15.92 14.39 7.53
C VAL A 421 15.79 14.01 6.06
N LEU A 422 16.39 14.79 5.14
CA LEU A 422 16.33 14.50 3.70
C LEU A 422 17.02 13.17 3.38
N VAL A 423 18.22 12.94 3.91
CA VAL A 423 18.98 11.70 3.68
C VAL A 423 18.33 10.52 4.40
N PHE A 424 17.72 10.72 5.57
CA PHE A 424 16.94 9.70 6.27
C PHE A 424 15.78 9.19 5.39
N VAL A 425 14.98 10.10 4.81
CA VAL A 425 13.84 9.71 3.97
C VAL A 425 14.29 9.15 2.62
N ALA A 426 15.37 9.68 2.04
CA ALA A 426 15.99 9.06 0.87
C ALA A 426 16.43 7.61 1.17
N SER A 427 17.04 7.37 2.33
CA SER A 427 17.46 6.03 2.76
C SER A 427 16.27 5.08 2.89
N PHE A 428 15.12 5.55 3.39
CA PHE A 428 13.88 4.77 3.46
C PHE A 428 13.42 4.30 2.06
N GLY A 429 13.37 5.22 1.09
CA GLY A 429 12.90 4.93 -0.28
C GLY A 429 13.75 3.90 -1.05
N ILE A 430 15.02 3.71 -0.66
CA ILE A 430 15.94 2.75 -1.29
C ILE A 430 15.57 1.28 -0.98
N GLY A 431 14.97 1.00 0.18
CA GLY A 431 14.79 -0.37 0.65
C GLY A 431 13.54 -0.57 1.49
N LEU A 432 13.51 -0.06 2.72
CA LEU A 432 12.42 -0.30 3.67
C LEU A 432 11.05 0.17 3.16
N GLY A 433 10.97 1.14 2.25
CA GLY A 433 9.70 1.51 1.60
C GLY A 433 9.12 0.38 0.73
N PRO A 434 9.73 0.07 -0.43
CA PRO A 434 9.14 -0.84 -1.40
C PRO A 434 9.38 -2.34 -1.14
N VAL A 435 10.51 -2.72 -0.55
CA VAL A 435 10.93 -4.14 -0.46
C VAL A 435 10.03 -5.00 0.44
N PRO A 436 9.51 -4.54 1.59
CA PRO A 436 8.70 -5.39 2.46
C PRO A 436 7.47 -6.00 1.77
N PHE A 437 6.83 -5.25 0.86
CA PHE A 437 5.61 -5.69 0.19
C PHE A 437 5.82 -6.81 -0.84
N ILE A 438 6.99 -6.86 -1.47
CA ILE A 438 7.35 -7.91 -2.44
C ILE A 438 7.91 -9.17 -1.75
N LEU A 439 8.49 -9.01 -0.56
CA LEU A 439 9.23 -10.09 0.11
C LEU A 439 8.33 -11.25 0.52
N SER A 440 7.07 -11.00 0.91
CA SER A 440 6.19 -12.07 1.38
C SER A 440 5.88 -13.10 0.31
N SER A 441 5.72 -12.71 -0.96
CA SER A 441 5.48 -13.65 -2.06
C SER A 441 6.74 -14.39 -2.53
N GLU A 442 7.94 -13.91 -2.16
CA GLU A 442 9.21 -14.53 -2.52
C GLU A 442 9.71 -15.52 -1.45
N LEU A 443 9.28 -15.37 -0.19
CA LEU A 443 9.76 -16.19 0.94
C LEU A 443 8.88 -17.40 1.29
N VAL A 444 7.65 -17.49 0.78
CA VAL A 444 6.73 -18.62 1.02
C VAL A 444 6.12 -19.13 -0.27
N GLY A 445 5.66 -20.39 -0.27
CA GLY A 445 4.92 -20.96 -1.39
C GLY A 445 3.52 -20.34 -1.53
N PRO A 446 2.87 -20.46 -2.71
CA PRO A 446 1.57 -19.87 -3.01
C PRO A 446 0.49 -20.15 -1.94
N GLU A 447 0.53 -21.33 -1.33
CA GLU A 447 -0.37 -21.80 -0.28
C GLU A 447 -0.32 -20.97 1.02
N ALA A 448 0.80 -20.30 1.30
CA ALA A 448 1.04 -19.56 2.53
C ALA A 448 1.17 -18.03 2.34
N VAL A 449 1.18 -17.52 1.10
CA VAL A 449 1.36 -16.09 0.80
C VAL A 449 0.28 -15.24 1.46
N GLY A 450 -1.00 -15.63 1.35
CA GLY A 450 -2.12 -14.85 1.89
C GLY A 450 -2.08 -14.68 3.40
N ALA A 451 -1.80 -15.76 4.13
CA ALA A 451 -1.66 -15.74 5.58
C ALA A 451 -0.41 -14.98 6.03
N THR A 452 0.72 -15.14 5.34
CA THR A 452 1.96 -14.43 5.62
C THR A 452 1.79 -12.93 5.44
N GLN A 453 1.14 -12.51 4.34
CA GLN A 453 0.81 -11.10 4.11
C GLN A 453 -0.12 -10.52 5.19
N SER A 454 -1.08 -11.32 5.69
CA SER A 454 -1.98 -10.87 6.76
C SER A 454 -1.23 -10.56 8.06
N TRP A 455 -0.31 -11.44 8.48
CA TRP A 455 0.55 -11.19 9.64
C TRP A 455 1.54 -10.05 9.43
N ALA A 456 2.10 -9.93 8.23
CA ALA A 456 2.99 -8.84 7.85
C ALA A 456 2.29 -7.47 7.96
N LEU A 457 1.09 -7.35 7.38
CA LEU A 457 0.28 -6.15 7.45
C LEU A 457 -0.18 -5.86 8.88
N ALA A 458 -0.57 -6.88 9.66
CA ALA A 458 -0.91 -6.67 11.06
C ALA A 458 0.27 -6.09 11.86
N ALA A 459 1.48 -6.64 11.68
CA ALA A 459 2.70 -6.10 12.27
C ALA A 459 2.98 -4.66 11.83
N ASN A 460 2.73 -4.34 10.55
CA ASN A 460 2.86 -3.00 10.00
C ASN A 460 1.89 -2.01 10.67
N TRP A 461 0.60 -2.31 10.70
CA TRP A 461 -0.41 -1.42 11.29
C TRP A 461 -0.21 -1.22 12.79
N VAL A 462 0.10 -2.29 13.53
CA VAL A 462 0.35 -2.21 14.98
C VAL A 462 1.59 -1.37 15.29
N SER A 463 2.67 -1.53 14.53
CA SER A 463 3.88 -0.71 14.74
C SER A 463 3.68 0.74 14.27
N THR A 464 2.91 0.98 13.21
CA THR A 464 2.49 2.32 12.78
C THR A 464 1.70 3.01 13.89
N PHE A 465 0.72 2.31 14.47
CA PHE A 465 -0.05 2.78 15.63
C PHE A 465 0.86 3.15 16.80
N ALA A 466 1.78 2.26 17.17
CA ALA A 466 2.68 2.48 18.30
C ALA A 466 3.55 3.73 18.11
N VAL A 467 4.17 3.90 16.94
CA VAL A 467 4.98 5.10 16.65
C VAL A 467 4.10 6.33 16.65
N ALA A 468 2.94 6.31 15.97
CA ALA A 468 2.04 7.45 15.91
C ALA A 468 1.54 7.88 17.30
N GLN A 469 1.13 6.94 18.15
CA GLN A 469 0.57 7.22 19.47
C GLN A 469 1.64 7.70 20.47
N PHE A 470 2.77 6.99 20.53
CA PHE A 470 3.75 7.19 21.59
C PHE A 470 4.82 8.21 21.23
N PHE A 471 5.07 8.49 19.95
CA PHE A 471 6.09 9.47 19.55
C PHE A 471 5.86 10.86 20.17
N PRO A 472 4.67 11.49 20.08
CA PRO A 472 4.44 12.81 20.67
C PRO A 472 4.66 12.80 22.19
N LEU A 473 4.21 11.74 22.87
CA LEU A 473 4.36 11.57 24.31
C LEU A 473 5.84 11.44 24.72
N VAL A 474 6.59 10.59 24.03
CA VAL A 474 8.02 10.37 24.30
C VAL A 474 8.82 11.63 23.97
N ASN A 475 8.53 12.29 22.84
CA ASN A 475 9.23 13.50 22.43
C ASN A 475 8.95 14.71 23.34
N ALA A 476 7.77 14.78 23.96
CA ALA A 476 7.46 15.83 24.94
C ALA A 476 8.12 15.61 26.31
N ASN A 477 8.36 14.35 26.71
CA ASN A 477 8.92 14.00 28.01
C ASN A 477 10.44 13.81 28.00
N LEU A 478 11.04 13.58 26.83
CA LEU A 478 12.50 13.51 26.67
C LEU A 478 13.08 14.86 26.25
N PRO A 479 14.35 15.14 26.57
CA PRO A 479 15.01 16.32 26.05
C PRO A 479 15.06 16.30 24.52
N ALA A 480 15.00 17.47 23.89
CA ALA A 480 14.88 17.61 22.44
C ALA A 480 15.92 16.76 21.68
N GLY A 481 15.47 16.06 20.64
CA GLY A 481 16.30 15.21 19.79
C GLY A 481 16.61 13.80 20.34
N HIS A 482 16.39 13.53 21.63
CA HIS A 482 16.81 12.25 22.23
C HIS A 482 16.02 11.04 21.72
N VAL A 483 14.76 11.24 21.31
CA VAL A 483 13.93 10.19 20.70
C VAL A 483 14.59 9.56 19.47
N TYR A 484 15.42 10.31 18.74
CA TYR A 484 16.08 9.79 17.54
C TYR A 484 17.21 8.79 17.85
N PHE A 485 17.78 8.79 19.06
CA PHE A 485 18.69 7.71 19.46
C PHE A 485 17.95 6.39 19.72
N ILE A 486 16.68 6.46 20.11
CA ILE A 486 15.82 5.27 20.23
C ILE A 486 15.61 4.66 18.84
N PHE A 487 15.29 5.49 17.83
CA PHE A 487 15.18 5.02 16.44
C PHE A 487 16.50 4.47 15.89
N ALA A 488 17.64 5.08 16.24
CA ALA A 488 18.95 4.53 15.90
C ALA A 488 19.20 3.15 16.55
N GLY A 489 18.76 2.96 17.80
CA GLY A 489 18.81 1.67 18.49
C GLY A 489 17.95 0.61 17.80
N PHE A 490 16.72 0.97 17.41
CA PHE A 490 15.87 0.09 16.60
C PHE A 490 16.50 -0.24 15.25
N ALA A 491 17.10 0.74 14.56
CA ALA A 491 17.81 0.51 13.31
C ALA A 491 18.97 -0.48 13.47
N LEU A 492 19.76 -0.38 14.55
CA LEU A 492 20.81 -1.35 14.84
C LEU A 492 20.23 -2.76 15.08
N PHE A 493 19.21 -2.87 15.93
CA PHE A 493 18.54 -4.14 16.21
C PHE A 493 17.98 -4.79 14.95
N PHE A 494 17.21 -4.05 14.15
CA PHE A 494 16.62 -4.56 12.91
C PHE A 494 17.66 -4.79 11.82
N GLY A 495 18.75 -4.02 11.80
CA GLY A 495 19.88 -4.27 10.90
C GLY A 495 20.53 -5.63 11.17
N ILE A 496 20.76 -5.96 12.44
CA ILE A 496 21.26 -7.29 12.87
C ILE A 496 20.23 -8.37 12.53
N PHE A 497 18.95 -8.14 12.84
CA PHE A 497 17.87 -9.07 12.53
C PHE A 497 17.80 -9.39 11.03
N VAL A 498 17.82 -8.38 10.16
CA VAL A 498 17.79 -8.57 8.70
C VAL A 498 19.06 -9.28 8.23
N ALA A 499 20.22 -8.93 8.78
CA ALA A 499 21.48 -9.58 8.43
C ALA A 499 21.47 -11.09 8.73
N TRP A 500 20.86 -11.51 9.85
CA TRP A 500 20.86 -12.91 10.28
C TRP A 500 19.63 -13.72 9.85
N ARG A 501 18.44 -13.11 9.83
CA ARG A 501 17.17 -13.85 9.73
C ARG A 501 16.49 -13.73 8.37
N VAL A 502 16.85 -12.73 7.56
CA VAL A 502 16.29 -12.54 6.22
C VAL A 502 17.26 -13.12 5.19
N PRO A 503 16.85 -14.14 4.40
CA PRO A 503 17.65 -14.66 3.30
C PRO A 503 17.61 -13.74 2.08
N GLU A 504 18.54 -13.91 1.16
CA GLU A 504 18.49 -13.22 -0.15
C GLU A 504 17.61 -14.01 -1.11
N THR A 505 16.69 -13.32 -1.78
CA THR A 505 15.71 -13.91 -2.71
C THR A 505 16.12 -13.75 -4.18
N ARG A 506 17.06 -12.84 -4.47
CA ARG A 506 17.49 -12.59 -5.85
C ARG A 506 18.07 -13.83 -6.51
N GLY A 507 17.56 -14.13 -7.70
CA GLY A 507 18.02 -15.25 -8.54
C GLY A 507 17.55 -16.63 -8.07
N LYS A 508 16.56 -16.67 -7.16
CA LYS A 508 15.95 -17.90 -6.65
C LYS A 508 14.61 -18.15 -7.32
N GLY A 509 14.36 -19.39 -7.75
CA GLY A 509 13.16 -19.78 -8.49
C GLY A 509 11.93 -20.05 -7.61
N ASN A 510 12.14 -20.45 -6.35
CA ASN A 510 11.06 -20.74 -5.40
C ASN A 510 11.52 -20.55 -3.95
N ALA A 511 10.56 -20.57 -3.02
CA ALA A 511 10.83 -20.41 -1.59
C ALA A 511 11.80 -21.48 -1.06
N ASP A 512 11.73 -22.71 -1.55
CA ASP A 512 12.63 -23.78 -1.11
C ASP A 512 14.09 -23.50 -1.46
N GLU A 513 14.37 -22.92 -2.64
CA GLU A 513 15.72 -22.53 -3.03
C GLU A 513 16.26 -21.36 -2.19
N VAL A 514 15.37 -20.46 -1.75
CA VAL A 514 15.70 -19.34 -0.84
C VAL A 514 16.12 -19.88 0.54
N TRP A 515 15.38 -20.88 1.05
CA TRP A 515 15.63 -21.47 2.36
C TRP A 515 16.63 -22.64 2.33
N GLY A 516 17.14 -23.01 1.16
CA GLY A 516 18.07 -24.14 1.00
C GLY A 516 17.41 -25.50 1.28
N ARG A 517 16.12 -25.64 1.01
CA ARG A 517 15.29 -26.84 1.26
C ARG A 517 15.21 -27.83 0.09
N GLY A 518 15.99 -27.60 -0.98
CA GLY A 518 16.10 -28.52 -2.10
C GLY A 518 17.07 -29.68 -1.83
N LYS A 519 16.58 -30.91 -1.98
CA LYS A 519 17.44 -32.11 -2.10
C LYS A 519 18.43 -31.90 -3.25
N VAL A 520 19.67 -32.35 -3.03
CA VAL A 520 20.62 -32.65 -4.11
C VAL A 520 19.91 -33.60 -5.07
N VAL A 521 19.34 -33.09 -6.16
CA VAL A 521 19.05 -33.92 -7.33
C VAL A 521 20.42 -34.23 -7.88
N ALA A 522 20.95 -35.40 -7.48
CA ALA A 522 22.13 -35.95 -8.11
C ALA A 522 21.91 -35.89 -9.62
N ARG A 523 22.78 -35.17 -10.32
CA ARG A 523 22.97 -35.41 -11.76
C ARG A 523 23.32 -36.89 -11.85
N GLN A 524 22.38 -37.70 -12.33
CA GLN A 524 22.73 -38.99 -12.89
C GLN A 524 23.38 -38.70 -14.24
N ASP A 525 24.52 -39.34 -14.42
CA ASP A 525 25.57 -39.11 -15.42
C ASP A 525 25.11 -39.13 -16.88
#